data_AF-A0A1Y4IZ31-F1
#
_entry.id   AF-A0A1Y4IZ31-F1
#
_cell.length_a   1.000
_cell.length_b   1.000
_cell.length_c   1.000
_cell.angle_alpha   90.00
_cell.angle_beta   90.00
_cell.angle_gamma   90.00
#
_symmetry.space_group_name_H-M   'P 1'
#
loop_
_entity.id
_entity.type
_entity.pdbx_description
1 polymer ?
#
loop_
_entity_poly.entity_id
_entity_poly.type
_entity_poly.pdbx_seq_one_letter_code
_entity_poly.pdbx_strand_id
1 'polypeptide(L)'
;MMKPEINSHECVEMFRANQLKETEDILVQKIVAGKFHWANGIVPAGSTKAITHIYTAPFIAWLEEMLGHPARGKHMLEDDFRESE
;
A
#
# COMPACT_ATOMS: atom_id res chain seq x y z
N MET A 1 -1.55 -17.04 2.21
CA MET A 1 -1.10 -16.39 0.94
C MET A 1 -1.15 -14.89 1.18
N MET A 2 -0.26 -14.08 0.58
CA MET A 2 -0.39 -12.62 0.70
C MET A 2 -1.54 -12.12 -0.17
N LYS A 3 -2.29 -11.13 0.33
CA LYS A 3 -3.33 -10.44 -0.44
C LYS A 3 -2.76 -9.89 -1.75
N PRO A 4 -3.47 -9.99 -2.89
CA PRO A 4 -2.98 -9.45 -4.16
C PRO A 4 -2.97 -7.91 -4.18
N GLU A 5 -3.90 -7.28 -3.47
CA GLU A 5 -4.01 -5.83 -3.30
C GLU A 5 -4.16 -5.47 -1.82
N ILE A 6 -3.68 -4.29 -1.44
CA ILE A 6 -3.84 -3.70 -0.11
C ILE A 6 -4.49 -2.33 -0.22
N ASN A 7 -5.08 -1.85 0.86
CA ASN A 7 -5.61 -0.50 0.93
C ASN A 7 -4.54 0.53 1.39
N SER A 8 -4.88 1.82 1.33
CA SER A 8 -3.99 2.92 1.74
C SER A 8 -3.54 2.80 3.20
N HIS A 9 -4.42 2.33 4.07
CA HIS A 9 -4.14 2.15 5.49
C HIS A 9 -3.08 1.08 5.71
N GLU A 10 -3.27 -0.11 5.15
CA GLU A 10 -2.30 -1.22 5.21
C GLU A 10 -0.92 -0.82 4.66
N CYS A 11 -0.90 -0.04 3.57
CA CYS A 11 0.35 0.50 3.00
C CYS A 11 1.05 1.48 3.96
N VAL A 12 0.31 2.38 4.61
CA VAL A 12 0.86 3.32 5.60
C VAL A 12 1.34 2.60 6.87
N GLU A 13 0.64 1.56 7.32
CA GLU A 13 1.12 0.75 8.45
C GLU A 13 2.44 0.05 8.11
N MET A 14 2.63 -0.41 6.87
CA MET A 14 3.93 -0.91 6.42
C MET A 14 5.01 0.18 6.38
N PHE A 15 4.69 1.40 5.93
CA PHE A 15 5.64 2.51 6.02
C PHE A 15 6.04 2.79 7.48
N ARG A 16 5.09 2.83 8.41
CA ARG A 16 5.35 3.01 9.85
C ARG A 16 6.20 1.89 10.44
N ALA A 17 5.93 0.64 10.08
CA ALA A 17 6.73 -0.51 10.53
C ALA A 17 8.22 -0.40 10.12
N ASN A 18 8.49 0.33 9.02
CA ASN A 18 9.83 0.61 8.50
C ASN A 18 10.33 2.02 8.86
N GLN A 19 9.70 2.69 9.84
CA GLN A 19 10.08 4.03 10.33
C GLN A 19 10.00 5.14 9.26
N LEU A 20 9.24 4.93 8.20
CA LEU A 20 9.00 5.91 7.15
C LEU A 20 7.79 6.78 7.56
N LYS A 21 7.99 8.10 7.50
CA LYS A 21 6.93 9.07 7.79
C LYS A 21 6.07 9.25 6.54
N GLU A 22 4.94 8.55 6.51
CA GLU A 22 3.91 8.71 5.48
C GLU A 22 2.53 8.76 6.15
N THR A 23 1.61 9.51 5.57
CA THR A 23 0.19 9.54 5.96
C THR A 23 -0.67 9.06 4.81
N GLU A 24 -1.90 8.61 5.09
CA GLU A 24 -2.80 8.14 4.04
C GLU A 24 -3.12 9.24 3.03
N ASP A 25 -3.36 10.47 3.50
CA ASP A 25 -3.64 11.60 2.62
C ASP A 25 -2.49 11.90 1.65
N ILE A 26 -1.25 11.92 2.16
CA ILE A 26 -0.07 12.20 1.33
C ILE A 26 0.19 11.03 0.36
N LEU A 27 0.04 9.79 0.84
CA LEU A 27 0.15 8.59 0.00
C LEU A 27 -0.84 8.64 -1.16
N VAL A 28 -2.13 8.88 -0.88
CA VAL A 28 -3.18 8.95 -1.89
C VAL A 28 -2.90 10.04 -2.92
N GLN A 29 -2.46 11.23 -2.48
CA GLN A 29 -2.08 12.32 -3.39
C GLN A 29 -0.93 11.92 -4.33
N LYS A 30 0.08 11.23 -3.80
CA LYS A 30 1.22 10.73 -4.61
C LYS A 30 0.79 9.64 -5.60
N ILE A 31 -0.10 8.74 -5.19
CA ILE A 31 -0.65 7.69 -6.05
C ILE A 31 -1.45 8.32 -7.21
N VAL A 32 -2.36 9.27 -6.92
CA VAL A 32 -3.13 9.99 -7.95
C VAL A 32 -2.22 10.79 -8.88
N ALA A 33 -1.12 11.33 -8.38
CA ALA A 33 -0.11 12.02 -9.18
C ALA A 33 0.82 11.08 -9.97
N GLY A 34 0.57 9.76 -9.97
CA GLY A 34 1.33 8.77 -10.73
C GLY A 34 2.78 8.61 -10.28
N LYS A 35 3.08 8.87 -9.00
CA LYS A 35 4.46 8.82 -8.47
C LYS A 35 5.00 7.41 -8.25
N PHE A 36 4.14 6.40 -8.30
CA PHE A 36 4.47 5.02 -7.99
C PHE A 36 4.06 4.10 -9.13
N HIS A 37 4.96 3.21 -9.55
CA HIS A 37 4.64 2.20 -10.57
C HIS A 37 3.83 1.01 -10.01
N TRP A 38 3.80 0.86 -8.68
CA TRP A 38 3.12 -0.22 -7.96
C TRP A 38 1.71 0.13 -7.51
N ALA A 39 1.23 1.35 -7.81
CA ALA A 39 -0.12 1.78 -7.49
C ALA A 39 -0.71 2.69 -8.56
N ASN A 40 -2.03 2.66 -8.68
CA ASN A 40 -2.80 3.56 -9.53
C ASN A 40 -3.86 4.27 -8.71
N GLY A 41 -4.14 5.53 -9.03
CA GLY A 41 -5.20 6.30 -8.37
C GLY A 41 -5.95 7.16 -9.35
N ILE A 42 -7.27 7.24 -9.18
CA ILE A 42 -8.14 8.12 -9.95
C ILE A 42 -9.04 8.92 -9.01
N VAL A 43 -9.34 10.16 -9.39
CA VAL A 43 -10.39 10.96 -8.75
C VAL A 43 -11.54 11.05 -9.76
N PRO A 44 -12.65 10.33 -9.55
CA PRO A 44 -13.80 10.40 -10.43
C PRO A 44 -14.34 11.83 -10.56
N ALA A 45 -14.85 12.19 -11.73
CA ALA A 45 -15.45 13.51 -11.94
C ALA A 45 -16.58 13.77 -10.92
N GLY A 46 -16.52 14.90 -10.22
CA GLY A 46 -17.49 15.26 -9.19
C GLY A 46 -17.28 14.62 -7.81
N SER A 47 -16.21 13.82 -7.62
CA SER A 47 -15.83 13.26 -6.32
C SER A 47 -14.66 14.04 -5.70
N THR A 48 -14.65 14.12 -4.37
CA THR A 48 -13.46 14.54 -3.60
C THR A 48 -12.66 13.34 -3.08
N LYS A 49 -13.20 12.12 -3.20
CA LYS A 49 -12.55 10.88 -2.79
C LYS A 49 -11.86 10.23 -3.97
N ALA A 50 -10.58 9.88 -3.78
CA ALA A 50 -9.83 9.08 -4.73
C ALA A 50 -10.15 7.59 -4.56
N ILE A 51 -10.08 6.85 -5.67
CA ILE A 51 -10.05 5.39 -5.68
C ILE A 51 -8.60 5.01 -5.97
N THR A 52 -8.02 4.14 -5.13
CA THR A 52 -6.63 3.70 -5.24
C THR A 52 -6.55 2.18 -5.32
N HIS A 53 -5.67 1.69 -6.19
CA HIS A 53 -5.28 0.29 -6.29
C HIS A 53 -3.79 0.18 -5.96
N ILE A 54 -3.44 -0.62 -4.96
CA ILE A 54 -2.05 -0.82 -4.51
C ILE A 54 -1.74 -2.31 -4.65
N TYR A 55 -0.83 -2.66 -5.55
CA TYR A 55 -0.47 -4.05 -5.81
C TYR A 55 0.59 -4.51 -4.81
N THR A 56 0.27 -5.54 -4.02
CA THR A 56 1.08 -5.96 -2.86
C THR A 56 2.50 -6.35 -3.22
N ALA A 57 2.67 -7.25 -4.19
CA ALA A 57 4.00 -7.77 -4.55
C ALA A 57 4.92 -6.67 -5.15
N PRO A 58 4.47 -5.86 -6.13
CA PRO A 58 5.25 -4.72 -6.61
C PRO A 58 5.59 -3.69 -5.52
N PHE A 59 4.65 -3.39 -4.62
CA PHE A 59 4.87 -2.48 -3.50
C PHE A 59 5.96 -2.98 -2.55
N ILE A 60 5.88 -4.25 -2.13
CA ILE A 60 6.89 -4.85 -1.24
C ILE A 60 8.25 -4.84 -1.91
N ALA A 61 8.36 -5.27 -3.17
CA ALA A 61 9.62 -5.31 -3.90
C ALA A 61 10.28 -3.92 -3.97
N TRP A 62 9.50 -2.89 -4.30
CA TRP A 62 9.97 -1.50 -4.34
C TRP A 62 10.40 -0.98 -2.96
N LEU A 63 9.63 -1.30 -1.90
CA LEU A 63 9.96 -0.88 -0.55
C LEU A 63 11.27 -1.50 -0.06
N GLU A 64 11.49 -2.78 -0.36
CA GLU A 64 12.73 -3.48 -0.02
C GLU A 64 13.95 -2.94 -0.78
N GLU A 65 13.76 -2.63 -2.06
CA GLU A 65 14.79 -1.98 -2.88
C GLU A 65 15.16 -0.61 -2.29
N MET A 66 14.17 0.21 -1.93
CA MET A 66 14.38 1.54 -1.33
C MET A 66 15.10 1.46 0.03
N LEU A 67 14.75 0.47 0.85
CA LEU A 67 15.33 0.28 2.19
C LEU A 67 16.72 -0.37 2.15
N GLY A 68 17.03 -1.13 1.10
CA GLY A 68 18.24 -1.95 1.01
C GLY A 68 18.23 -3.17 1.95
N HIS A 69 17.07 -3.54 2.50
CA HIS A 69 16.88 -4.68 3.40
C HIS A 69 15.43 -5.15 3.37
N PRO A 70 15.12 -6.35 3.92
CA PRO A 70 13.76 -6.85 3.95
C PRO A 70 12.79 -5.92 4.69
N ALA A 71 11.59 -5.75 4.14
CA ALA A 71 10.56 -4.87 4.68
C ALA A 71 9.90 -5.51 5.92
N ARG A 72 9.68 -4.71 6.96
CA ARG A 72 8.91 -5.08 8.15
C ARG A 72 7.42 -4.95 7.88
N GLY A 73 6.61 -5.71 8.62
CA GLY A 73 5.14 -5.60 8.58
C GLY A 73 4.44 -6.49 7.55
N LYS A 74 5.15 -7.33 6.79
CA LYS A 74 4.54 -8.20 5.76
C LYS A 74 3.49 -9.17 6.30
N HIS A 75 3.64 -9.61 7.56
CA HIS A 75 2.68 -10.50 8.23
C HIS A 75 1.28 -9.88 8.35
N MET A 76 1.16 -8.55 8.30
CA MET A 76 -0.14 -7.86 8.32
C MET A 76 -0.91 -8.04 7.01
N LEU A 77 -0.24 -8.46 5.94
CA LEU A 77 -0.81 -8.61 4.59
C LEU A 77 -1.13 -10.07 4.25
N GLU A 78 -0.94 -10.98 5.20
CA GLU A 78 -1.37 -12.35 5.07
C GLU A 78 -2.89 -12.42 5.20
N ASP A 79 -3.54 -13.18 4.34
CA ASP A 79 -4.95 -13.51 4.54
C ASP A 79 -5.07 -14.33 5.82
N ASP A 80 -5.79 -13.80 6.80
CA ASP A 80 -6.38 -14.59 7.87
C ASP A 80 -7.35 -15.58 7.20
N PHE A 81 -6.86 -16.77 6.85
CA PHE A 81 -7.70 -17.96 6.69
C PHE A 81 -8.27 -18.33 8.07
N ARG A 82 -9.02 -17.43 8.70
CA ARG A 82 -9.94 -17.82 9.76
C ARG A 82 -11.14 -18.39 9.04
N GLU A 83 -11.09 -19.71 8.89
CA GLU A 83 -12.21 -20.55 8.55
C GLU A 83 -13.45 -20.03 9.28
N SER A 84 -14.43 -19.58 8.51
CA SER A 84 -15.80 -19.53 8.98
C SER A 84 -16.25 -20.99 9.13
N GLU A 85 -15.98 -21.58 10.29
CA GLU A 85 -16.69 -22.79 10.77
C GLU A 85 -18.13 -22.46 11.15
#